data_AF-A0AAU2PDB5-F1
#
_entry.id   AF-A0AAU2PDB5-F1
#
_cell.length_a   1.000
_cell.length_b   1.000
_cell.length_c   1.000
_cell.angle_alpha   90.00
_cell.angle_beta   90.00
_cell.angle_gamma   90.00
#
_symmetry.space_group_name_H-M   'P 1'
#
loop_
_entity.id
_entity.type
_entity.pdbx_description
1 polymer ?
#
loop_
_entity_poly.entity_id
_entity_poly.type
_entity_poly.pdbx_seq_one_letter_code
_entity_poly.pdbx_strand_id
1 'polypeptide(L)'
;MSGYVGGALVDGVTAHVLDKVLASPHVSEVLRSLPPWMRDEVEAGRRAIRRAAREYEQLGVAAAEGRAETEIPEVAAPLGHEITTGEAAALLGLSERRVRQLAGDGMGQLRGGRWVLDRSAVLAYAERRRAA
;
A
#
# COMPACT_ATOMS: atom_id res chain seq x y z
N MET A 1 -2.16 11.55 -28.79
CA MET A 1 -1.85 11.96 -27.41
C MET A 1 -2.38 10.86 -26.49
N SER A 2 -1.50 10.00 -25.95
CA SER A 2 -1.91 9.04 -24.92
C SER A 2 -1.92 9.78 -23.60
N GLY A 3 -3.12 10.08 -23.08
CA GLY A 3 -3.28 10.74 -21.80
C GLY A 3 -2.98 9.74 -20.69
N TYR A 4 -1.94 10.00 -19.91
CA TYR A 4 -1.73 9.26 -18.67
C TYR A 4 -2.92 9.51 -17.74
N VAL A 5 -3.57 8.44 -17.29
CA VAL A 5 -4.59 8.48 -16.23
C VAL A 5 -3.88 8.14 -14.91
N GLY A 6 -4.11 8.92 -13.86
CA GLY A 6 -3.40 8.79 -12.58
C GLY A 6 -3.34 7.35 -12.06
N GLY A 7 -2.16 6.91 -11.61
CA GLY A 7 -1.94 5.58 -11.03
C GLY A 7 -2.29 5.51 -9.54
N ALA A 8 -2.59 4.29 -9.06
CA ALA A 8 -2.76 4.00 -7.63
C ALA A 8 -1.46 3.43 -7.04
N LEU A 9 -1.11 3.84 -5.83
CA LEU A 9 -0.03 3.21 -5.06
C LEU A 9 -0.56 1.91 -4.43
N VAL A 10 0.19 0.81 -4.61
CA VAL A 10 -0.20 -0.52 -4.16
C VAL A 10 0.91 -1.10 -3.28
N ASP A 11 0.60 -1.36 -2.02
CA ASP A 11 1.50 -1.93 -1.02
C ASP A 11 0.78 -2.88 -0.04
N GLY A 12 1.53 -3.44 0.90
CA GLY A 12 1.02 -4.23 2.02
C GLY A 12 0.12 -5.41 1.64
N VAL A 13 -0.98 -5.57 2.36
CA VAL A 13 -1.97 -6.64 2.12
C VAL A 13 -2.59 -6.55 0.73
N THR A 14 -2.77 -5.34 0.19
CA THR A 14 -3.34 -5.14 -1.14
C THR A 14 -2.41 -5.66 -2.22
N ALA A 15 -1.10 -5.38 -2.11
CA ALA A 15 -0.09 -5.95 -3.00
C ALA A 15 -0.06 -7.48 -2.93
N HIS A 16 -0.16 -8.04 -1.73
CA HIS A 16 -0.17 -9.49 -1.51
C HIS A 16 -1.40 -10.17 -2.13
N VAL A 17 -2.60 -9.61 -1.94
CA VAL A 17 -3.83 -10.13 -2.56
C VAL A 17 -3.76 -10.00 -4.09
N LEU A 18 -3.28 -8.87 -4.60
CA LEU A 18 -3.15 -8.67 -6.04
C LEU A 18 -2.12 -9.62 -6.67
N ASP A 19 -0.97 -9.90 -6.04
CA ASP A 19 -0.01 -10.89 -6.56
C ASP A 19 -0.66 -12.28 -6.68
N LYS A 20 -1.47 -12.69 -5.69
CA LYS A 20 -2.24 -13.95 -5.75
C LYS A 20 -3.27 -13.97 -6.88
N VAL A 21 -4.02 -12.88 -7.06
CA VAL A 21 -4.99 -12.75 -8.15
C VAL A 21 -4.30 -12.79 -9.52
N LEU A 22 -3.18 -12.08 -9.66
CA LEU A 22 -2.36 -12.04 -10.89
C LEU A 22 -1.65 -13.37 -11.18
N ALA A 23 -1.44 -14.20 -10.16
CA ALA A 23 -0.92 -15.56 -10.29
C ALA A 23 -2.00 -16.58 -10.70
N SER A 24 -3.29 -16.21 -10.66
CA SER A 24 -4.36 -17.14 -11.04
C SER A 24 -4.26 -17.57 -12.51
N PRO A 25 -4.66 -18.81 -12.84
CA PRO A 25 -4.59 -19.33 -14.21
C PRO A 25 -5.37 -18.47 -15.22
N HIS A 26 -6.57 -18.03 -14.84
CA HIS A 26 -7.45 -17.22 -15.69
C HIS A 26 -6.84 -15.85 -16.00
N VAL A 27 -6.30 -15.16 -15.01
CA VAL A 27 -5.63 -13.87 -15.23
C VAL A 27 -4.37 -14.06 -16.06
N SER A 28 -3.59 -15.11 -15.79
CA SER A 28 -2.39 -15.43 -16.56
C SER A 28 -2.70 -15.71 -18.04
N GLU A 29 -3.84 -16.33 -18.34
CA GLU A 29 -4.29 -16.55 -19.71
C GLU A 29 -4.64 -15.24 -20.42
N VAL A 30 -5.37 -14.34 -19.75
CA VAL A 30 -5.67 -13.01 -20.27
C VAL A 30 -4.38 -12.21 -20.52
N LEU A 31 -3.41 -12.27 -19.62
CA LEU A 31 -2.13 -11.57 -19.80
C LEU A 31 -1.36 -12.09 -21.02
N ARG A 32 -1.42 -13.38 -21.30
CA ARG A 32 -0.77 -13.98 -22.48
C ARG A 32 -1.46 -13.59 -23.79
N SER A 33 -2.76 -13.33 -23.78
CA SER A 33 -3.51 -12.90 -24.97
C SER A 33 -3.31 -11.43 -25.32
N LEU A 34 -2.68 -10.64 -24.45
CA LEU A 34 -2.41 -9.24 -24.71
C LEU A 34 -1.49 -9.03 -25.93
N PRO A 35 -1.67 -7.90 -26.66
CA PRO A 35 -0.73 -7.48 -27.68
C PRO A 35 0.69 -7.28 -27.12
N PRO A 36 1.75 -7.54 -27.91
CA PRO A 36 3.13 -7.43 -27.44
C PRO A 36 3.47 -6.07 -26.78
N TRP A 37 2.98 -4.97 -27.36
CA TRP A 37 3.21 -3.61 -26.86
C TRP A 37 2.61 -3.33 -25.48
N MET A 38 1.63 -4.12 -25.03
CA MET A 38 1.02 -3.98 -23.70
C MET A 38 1.65 -4.92 -22.68
N ARG A 39 2.25 -6.04 -23.13
CA ARG A 39 2.82 -7.05 -22.22
C ARG A 39 3.96 -6.49 -21.39
N ASP A 40 4.87 -5.73 -21.99
CA ASP A 40 6.05 -5.23 -21.28
C ASP A 40 5.66 -4.31 -20.11
N GLU A 41 4.68 -3.44 -20.33
CA GLU A 41 4.17 -2.52 -19.31
C GLU A 41 3.41 -3.27 -18.19
N VAL A 42 2.55 -4.22 -18.56
CA VAL A 42 1.80 -5.02 -17.60
C VAL A 42 2.70 -5.96 -16.81
N GLU A 43 3.74 -6.51 -17.43
CA GLU A 43 4.75 -7.34 -16.75
C GLU A 43 5.61 -6.51 -15.80
N ALA A 44 5.95 -5.28 -16.16
CA ALA A 44 6.60 -4.35 -15.25
C ALA A 44 5.73 -4.07 -14.01
N GLY A 45 4.42 -3.81 -14.20
CA GLY A 45 3.46 -3.67 -13.11
C GLY A 45 3.35 -4.92 -12.25
N ARG A 46 3.27 -6.11 -12.87
CA ARG A 46 3.23 -7.39 -12.15
C ARG A 46 4.48 -7.64 -11.31
N ARG A 47 5.66 -7.29 -11.83
CA ARG A 47 6.92 -7.37 -11.07
C ARG A 47 6.91 -6.43 -9.87
N ALA A 48 6.40 -5.21 -10.02
CA ALA A 48 6.30 -4.24 -8.92
C ALA A 48 5.36 -4.74 -7.82
N ILE A 49 4.17 -5.23 -8.18
CA ILE A 49 3.20 -5.80 -7.23
C ILE A 49 3.79 -7.00 -6.50
N ARG A 50 4.44 -7.93 -7.22
CA ARG A 50 5.09 -9.09 -6.61
C ARG A 50 6.19 -8.70 -5.63
N ARG A 51 6.98 -7.68 -5.96
CA ARG A 51 8.01 -7.17 -5.05
C ARG A 51 7.38 -6.66 -3.75
N ALA A 52 6.36 -5.80 -3.86
CA ALA A 52 5.65 -5.27 -2.70
C ALA A 52 4.97 -6.38 -1.87
N ALA A 53 4.39 -7.39 -2.52
CA ALA A 53 3.82 -8.56 -1.86
C ALA A 53 4.86 -9.35 -1.05
N ARG A 54 6.06 -9.56 -1.60
CA ARG A 54 7.16 -10.25 -0.89
C ARG A 54 7.69 -9.45 0.27
N GLU A 55 7.83 -8.14 0.12
CA GLU A 55 8.22 -7.25 1.21
C GLU A 55 7.20 -7.34 2.37
N TYR A 56 5.89 -7.40 2.06
CA TYR A 56 4.84 -7.63 3.05
C TYR A 56 4.90 -9.03 3.70
N GLU A 57 5.12 -10.09 2.92
CA GLU A 57 5.27 -11.45 3.45
C GLU A 57 6.46 -11.56 4.40
N GLN A 58 7.59 -10.93 4.09
CA GLN A 58 8.76 -10.93 4.96
C GLN A 58 8.48 -10.23 6.30
N LEU A 59 7.67 -9.17 6.30
CA LEU A 59 7.19 -8.53 7.52
C LEU A 59 6.22 -9.43 8.31
N GLY A 60 5.35 -10.17 7.60
CA GLY A 60 4.44 -11.15 8.20
C GLY A 60 5.12 -12.39 8.78
N VAL A 61 6.16 -12.92 8.13
CA VAL A 61 6.95 -14.06 8.60
C VAL A 61 7.83 -13.67 9.79
N ALA A 62 8.41 -12.47 9.78
CA ALA A 62 9.12 -11.93 10.94
C ALA A 62 8.19 -11.68 12.16
N ALA A 63 6.89 -11.45 11.92
CA ALA A 63 5.87 -11.38 12.97
C ALA A 63 5.30 -12.76 13.36
N ALA A 64 5.32 -13.75 12.47
CA ALA A 64 4.72 -15.07 12.66
C ALA A 64 5.62 -16.06 13.43
N GLU A 65 6.93 -15.84 13.53
CA GLU A 65 7.80 -16.62 14.45
C GLU A 65 7.42 -16.47 15.94
N GLY A 66 6.46 -15.58 16.26
CA GLY A 66 5.93 -15.37 17.61
C GLY A 66 4.48 -15.79 17.86
N ARG A 67 3.70 -16.34 16.90
CA ARG A 67 2.30 -16.65 17.20
C ARG A 67 1.68 -17.78 16.37
N ALA A 68 1.30 -18.83 17.09
CA ALA A 68 0.48 -19.94 16.63
C ALA A 68 -0.86 -19.46 16.03
N GLU A 69 -1.34 -20.26 15.07
CA GLU A 69 -2.66 -20.21 14.44
C GLU A 69 -3.77 -19.76 15.40
N THR A 70 -4.53 -18.75 14.99
CA THR A 70 -5.91 -18.61 15.43
C THR A 70 -6.71 -17.96 14.32
N GLU A 71 -7.80 -18.64 14.00
CA GLU A 71 -8.96 -18.28 13.19
C GLU A 71 -9.28 -16.78 13.21
N ILE A 72 -9.72 -16.27 12.06
CA ILE A 72 -10.23 -14.92 11.81
C ILE A 72 -11.14 -14.45 12.97
N PRO A 73 -10.80 -13.35 13.66
CA PRO A 73 -11.82 -12.47 14.21
C PRO A 73 -11.57 -11.06 13.70
N GLU A 74 -12.62 -10.51 13.09
CA GLU A 74 -12.80 -9.11 12.77
C GLU A 74 -12.70 -8.24 14.04
N VAL A 75 -11.48 -7.94 14.49
CA VAL A 75 -11.19 -6.82 15.39
C VAL A 75 -9.83 -6.27 14.98
N ALA A 76 -9.84 -5.11 14.33
CA ALA A 76 -8.68 -4.38 13.87
C ALA A 76 -7.66 -4.17 15.00
N ALA A 77 -6.68 -5.07 15.08
CA ALA A 77 -5.45 -4.81 15.78
C ALA A 77 -4.73 -3.66 15.05
N PRO A 78 -4.15 -2.68 15.75
CA PRO A 78 -3.36 -1.64 15.10
C PRO A 78 -2.16 -2.31 14.46
N LEU A 79 -2.21 -2.48 13.14
CA LEU A 79 -1.08 -2.91 12.32
C LEU A 79 0.03 -1.91 12.63
N GLY A 80 1.20 -2.39 13.05
CA GLY A 80 2.31 -1.57 13.59
C GLY A 80 2.93 -0.55 12.61
N HIS A 81 2.21 -0.14 11.57
CA HIS A 81 2.55 0.85 10.57
C HIS A 81 1.56 2.03 10.58
N GLU A 82 0.55 1.99 11.44
CA GLU A 82 -0.38 3.09 11.67
C GLU A 82 0.23 4.14 12.59
N ILE A 83 0.24 5.39 12.13
CA ILE A 83 0.73 6.54 12.90
C ILE A 83 -0.35 7.60 13.03
N THR A 84 -0.28 8.33 14.14
CA THR A 84 -1.16 9.44 14.45
C THR A 84 -0.83 10.68 13.62
N THR A 85 -1.74 11.66 13.62
CA THR A 85 -1.49 12.96 12.98
C THR A 85 -0.30 13.71 13.58
N GLY A 86 0.00 13.49 14.87
CA GLY A 86 1.16 14.10 15.54
C GLY A 86 2.49 13.48 15.07
N GLU A 87 2.55 12.16 14.95
CA GLU A 87 3.73 11.46 14.43
C GLU A 87 3.95 11.79 12.94
N ALA A 88 2.89 11.81 12.14
CA ALA A 88 2.98 12.22 10.74
C ALA A 88 3.38 13.71 10.60
N ALA A 89 2.93 14.59 11.50
CA ALA A 89 3.35 15.99 11.54
C ALA A 89 4.86 16.13 11.77
N ALA A 90 5.42 15.37 12.70
CA ALA A 90 6.87 15.33 12.95
C ALA A 90 7.64 14.81 11.73
N LEU A 91 7.16 13.75 11.09
CA LEU A 91 7.82 13.16 9.90
C LEU A 91 7.79 14.10 8.68
N LEU A 92 6.69 14.83 8.50
CA LEU A 92 6.50 15.74 7.36
C LEU A 92 7.02 17.16 7.61
N GLY A 93 7.36 17.50 8.85
CA GLY A 93 7.67 18.88 9.25
C GLY A 93 6.48 19.83 9.08
N LEU A 94 5.26 19.34 9.31
CA LEU A 94 4.02 20.09 9.13
C LEU A 94 3.26 20.25 10.46
N SER A 95 2.31 21.18 10.49
CA SER A 95 1.39 21.27 11.62
C SER A 95 0.37 20.12 11.60
N GLU A 96 -0.06 19.65 12.77
CA GLU A 96 -1.11 18.62 12.87
C GLU A 96 -2.39 19.01 12.13
N ARG A 97 -2.76 20.30 12.13
CA ARG A 97 -3.92 20.80 11.39
C ARG A 97 -3.80 20.49 9.90
N ARG A 98 -2.60 20.69 9.32
CA ARG A 98 -2.36 20.39 7.91
C ARG A 98 -2.36 18.89 7.64
N VAL A 99 -1.84 18.09 8.57
CA VAL A 99 -1.89 16.62 8.46
C VAL A 99 -3.32 16.09 8.55
N ARG A 100 -4.18 16.65 9.42
CA ARG A 100 -5.60 16.30 9.46
C ARG A 100 -6.32 16.63 8.16
N GLN A 101 -5.97 17.75 7.54
CA GLN A 101 -6.50 18.10 6.22
C GLN A 101 -6.08 17.08 5.16
N LEU A 102 -4.79 16.72 5.11
CA LEU A 102 -4.30 15.67 4.21
C LEU A 102 -4.97 14.32 4.47
N ALA A 103 -5.20 13.97 5.74
CA ALA A 103 -5.91 12.76 6.10
C ALA A 103 -7.35 12.77 5.56
N GLY A 104 -8.05 13.91 5.68
CA GLY A 104 -9.37 14.13 5.07
C GLY A 104 -9.38 14.10 3.55
N ASP A 105 -8.28 14.52 2.90
CA ASP A 105 -8.11 14.50 1.44
C ASP A 105 -7.71 13.09 0.90
N GLY A 106 -7.79 12.05 1.74
CA GLY A 106 -7.58 10.65 1.35
C GLY A 106 -6.25 10.03 1.83
N MET A 107 -5.45 10.76 2.60
CA MET A 107 -4.17 10.25 3.12
C MET A 107 -4.32 9.45 4.44
N GLY A 108 -5.51 9.42 5.03
CA GLY A 108 -5.75 8.73 6.31
C GLY A 108 -7.15 8.18 6.43
N GLN A 109 -7.36 7.40 7.49
CA GLN A 109 -8.66 6.81 7.85
C GLN A 109 -9.09 7.31 9.23
N LEU A 110 -10.39 7.56 9.38
CA LEU A 110 -10.97 7.89 10.69
C LEU A 110 -11.33 6.59 11.43
N ARG A 111 -10.66 6.30 12.54
CA ARG A 111 -10.93 5.14 13.40
C ARG A 111 -11.16 5.59 14.84
N GLY A 112 -12.32 5.27 15.41
CA GLY A 112 -12.66 5.64 16.79
C GLY A 112 -12.55 7.15 17.07
N GLY A 113 -12.88 8.00 16.10
CA GLY A 113 -12.79 9.46 16.23
C GLY A 113 -11.37 10.04 16.13
N ARG A 114 -10.37 9.22 15.76
CA ARG A 114 -8.99 9.65 15.56
C ARG A 114 -8.56 9.39 14.12
N TRP A 115 -7.77 10.29 13.57
CA TRP A 115 -7.15 10.10 12.26
C TRP A 115 -5.94 9.20 12.41
N VAL A 116 -5.94 8.15 11.61
CA VAL A 116 -4.87 7.16 11.53
C VAL A 116 -4.32 7.19 10.10
N LEU A 117 -3.00 7.31 9.98
CA LEU A 117 -2.31 7.38 8.70
C LEU A 117 -1.38 6.18 8.54
N ASP A 118 -1.22 5.70 7.33
CA ASP A 118 -0.18 4.72 7.02
C ASP A 118 1.20 5.40 6.98
N ARG A 119 2.15 4.89 7.77
CA ARG A 119 3.50 5.45 7.88
C ARG A 119 4.26 5.40 6.56
N SER A 120 4.11 4.34 5.77
CA SER A 120 4.77 4.17 4.47
C SER A 120 4.25 5.20 3.47
N ALA A 121 2.93 5.41 3.44
CA ALA A 121 2.31 6.44 2.62
C ALA A 121 2.78 7.85 3.00
N VAL A 122 2.93 8.13 4.30
CA VAL A 122 3.47 9.40 4.81
C VAL A 122 4.92 9.61 4.38
N LEU A 123 5.78 8.59 4.47
CA LEU A 123 7.17 8.67 4.01
C LEU A 123 7.26 8.85 2.49
N ALA A 124 6.46 8.12 1.71
CA ALA A 124 6.42 8.27 0.26
C ALA A 124 5.96 9.69 -0.16
N TYR A 125 5.02 10.29 0.58
CA TYR A 125 4.62 11.67 0.37
C TYR A 125 5.76 12.66 0.70
N ALA A 126 6.50 12.42 1.79
CA ALA A 126 7.66 13.24 2.16
C ALA A 126 8.73 13.25 1.06
N GLU A 127 9.06 12.09 0.50
CA GLU A 127 10.03 11.96 -0.59
C GLU A 127 9.57 12.69 -1.86
N ARG A 128 8.30 12.53 -2.27
CA ARG A 128 7.75 13.27 -3.41
C ARG A 128 7.82 14.79 -3.21
N ARG A 129 7.60 15.27 -1.98
CA ARG A 129 7.65 16.70 -1.66
C ARG A 129 9.07 17.26 -1.65
N ARG A 130 10.08 16.44 -1.33
CA ARG A 130 11.50 16.86 -1.40
C ARG A 130 12.02 16.90 -2.84
N ALA A 131 11.46 16.07 -3.71
CA ALA A 131 11.82 16.00 -5.13
C ALA A 131 11.12 17.06 -6.00
N ALA A 132 10.17 17.82 -5.44
CA ALA A 132 9.41 18.88 -6.10
C ALA A 132 9.87 20.26 -5.60
#